data_AF-A0A0L7R900-F1
#
_entry.id   AF-A0A0L7R900-F1
#
_cell.length_a   1.000
_cell.length_b   1.000
_cell.length_c   1.000
_cell.angle_alpha   90.00
_cell.angle_beta   90.00
_cell.angle_gamma   90.00
#
_symmetry.space_group_name_H-M   'P 1'
#
loop_
_entity.id
_entity.type
_entity.pdbx_description
1 polymer ?
#
loop_
_entity_poly.entity_id
_entity_poly.type
_entity_poly.pdbx_seq_one_letter_code
_entity_poly.pdbx_strand_id
1 'polypeptide(L)' 'MPVRKSQKIEAQVVEAIRKLQAVQGSTPREISNYIAQEYDIADSEIRRHVQLALKRGLVYGILQRLKGQVLKN' A
#
# COMPACT_ATOMS: atom_id res chain seq x y z
N MET A 1 -24.27 0.84 -0.76
CA MET A 1 -23.11 1.54 -0.15
C MET A 1 -21.84 0.69 -0.29
N PRO A 2 -20.81 1.09 -1.05
CA PRO A 2 -19.63 0.26 -1.33
C PRO A 2 -18.47 0.53 -0.36
N VAL A 3 -18.74 0.54 0.94
CA VAL A 3 -17.73 0.89 1.97
C VAL A 3 -16.74 -0.27 2.24
N ARG A 4 -17.17 -1.52 2.02
CA ARG A 4 -16.40 -2.72 2.40
C ARG A 4 -15.17 -2.98 1.51
N LYS A 5 -15.23 -2.64 0.22
CA LYS A 5 -14.11 -2.89 -0.71
C LYS A 5 -12.90 -2.01 -0.40
N SER A 6 -13.10 -0.76 0.00
CA SER A 6 -11.97 0.15 0.29
C SER A 6 -11.25 -0.21 1.58
N GLN A 7 -11.97 -0.61 2.63
CA GLN A 7 -11.36 -1.02 3.91
C GLN A 7 -10.51 -2.29 3.74
N LYS A 8 -10.95 -3.23 2.90
CA LYS A 8 -10.18 -4.45 2.60
C LYS A 8 -8.84 -4.13 1.95
N ILE A 9 -8.85 -3.22 0.98
CA ILE A 9 -7.63 -2.78 0.29
C ILE A 9 -6.67 -2.07 1.23
N GLU A 10 -7.15 -1.18 2.09
CA GLU A 10 -6.29 -0.48 3.05
C GLU A 10 -5.57 -1.46 4.00
N ALA A 11 -6.27 -2.50 4.47
CA ALA A 11 -5.66 -3.56 5.26
C ALA A 11 -4.59 -4.34 4.49
N GLN A 12 -4.87 -4.70 3.22
CA GLN A 12 -3.90 -5.38 2.34
C GLN A 12 -2.65 -4.51 2.10
N VAL A 13 -2.82 -3.20 1.96
CA VAL A 13 -1.71 -2.25 1.81
C VAL A 13 -0.85 -2.19 3.06
N VAL A 14 -1.45 -2.13 4.24
CA VAL A 14 -0.70 -2.12 5.51
C VAL A 14 0.05 -3.44 5.71
N GLU A 15 -0.57 -4.57 5.39
CA GLU A 15 0.08 -5.89 5.47
C GLU A 15 1.26 -6.00 4.50
N ALA A 16 1.06 -5.56 3.24
CA ALA A 16 2.12 -5.52 2.24
C ALA A 16 3.29 -4.65 2.68
N ILE A 17 3.01 -3.46 3.21
CA ILE A 17 4.03 -2.57 3.77
C ILE A 17 4.78 -3.28 4.89
N ARG A 18 4.10 -3.91 5.85
CA ARG A 18 4.73 -4.63 6.97
C ARG A 18 5.63 -5.77 6.49
N LYS A 19 5.19 -6.53 5.49
CA LYS A 19 5.96 -7.66 4.92
C LYS A 19 7.17 -7.17 4.10
N LEU A 20 7.03 -6.08 3.36
CA LEU A 20 8.10 -5.51 2.54
C LEU A 20 9.08 -4.62 3.33
N GLN A 21 8.68 -4.08 4.50
CA GLN A 21 9.46 -3.16 5.32
C GLN A 21 10.67 -3.77 6.06
N ALA A 22 10.97 -5.06 5.88
CA ALA A 22 12.06 -5.74 6.58
C ALA A 22 13.48 -5.19 6.30
N VAL A 23 13.67 -4.34 5.27
CA VAL A 23 15.03 -3.96 4.82
C VAL A 23 15.26 -2.45 4.68
N GLN A 24 14.33 -1.69 4.12
CA GLN A 24 14.52 -0.23 4.02
C GLN A 24 13.23 0.54 3.78
N GLY A 25 12.08 -0.13 3.89
CA GLY A 25 10.74 0.27 3.51
C GLY A 25 10.49 0.27 1.99
N SER A 26 9.29 0.68 1.57
CA SER A 26 8.73 0.20 0.29
C SER A 26 8.19 1.31 -0.59
N THR A 27 8.34 1.12 -1.91
CA THR A 27 7.77 2.00 -2.93
C THR A 27 6.32 1.61 -3.24
N PRO A 28 5.50 2.56 -3.75
CA PRO A 28 4.14 2.25 -4.20
C PRO A 28 4.08 1.11 -5.23
N ARG A 29 5.12 0.97 -6.07
CA ARG A 29 5.20 -0.07 -7.10
C ARG A 29 5.46 -1.45 -6.49
N GLU A 30 6.36 -1.57 -5.53
CA GLU A 30 6.62 -2.83 -4.83
C GLU A 30 5.39 -3.29 -4.05
N ILE A 31 4.70 -2.36 -3.40
CA ILE A 31 3.44 -2.65 -2.69
C ILE A 31 2.36 -3.13 -3.67
N SER A 32 2.21 -2.48 -4.82
CA SER A 32 1.23 -2.88 -5.85
C SER A 32 1.54 -4.26 -6.41
N ASN A 33 2.80 -4.50 -6.78
CA ASN A 33 3.26 -5.79 -7.29
C ASN A 33 3.04 -6.92 -6.28
N TYR A 34 3.35 -6.68 -5.00
CA TYR A 34 3.15 -7.68 -3.95
C TYR A 34 1.66 -8.04 -3.80
N ILE A 35 0.78 -7.05 -3.72
CA ILE A 35 -0.67 -7.29 -3.58
C ILE A 35 -1.24 -7.97 -4.83
N ALA A 36 -0.80 -7.57 -6.02
CA ALA A 36 -1.19 -8.20 -7.28
C ALA A 36 -0.83 -9.70 -7.29
N GLN A 37 0.38 -10.05 -6.83
CA GLN A 37 0.85 -11.43 -6.74
C GLN A 37 0.13 -12.23 -5.64
N GLU A 38 -0.02 -11.67 -4.45
CA GLU A 38 -0.60 -12.35 -3.29
C GLU A 38 -2.09 -12.66 -3.47
N TYR A 39 -2.84 -11.78 -4.14
CA TYR A 39 -4.28 -11.90 -4.29
C TYR A 39 -4.76 -12.19 -5.73
N ASP A 40 -3.83 -12.44 -6.66
CA ASP A 40 -4.09 -12.71 -8.08
C ASP A 40 -4.98 -11.63 -8.74
N ILE A 41 -4.58 -10.37 -8.56
CA ILE A 41 -5.30 -9.18 -9.08
C ILE A 41 -4.42 -8.48 -10.11
N ALA A 42 -5.01 -7.94 -11.17
CA ALA A 42 -4.27 -7.16 -12.15
C ALA A 42 -3.60 -5.92 -11.53
N ASP A 43 -2.31 -5.72 -11.80
CA ASP A 43 -1.55 -4.57 -11.28
C ASP A 43 -2.19 -3.23 -11.67
N SER A 44 -2.81 -3.14 -12.85
CA SER A 44 -3.55 -1.95 -13.29
C SER A 44 -4.73 -1.58 -12.40
N GLU A 45 -5.39 -2.57 -11.82
CA GLU A 45 -6.53 -2.39 -10.93
C GLU A 45 -6.05 -1.95 -9.55
N ILE A 46 -4.97 -2.55 -9.03
CA ILE A 46 -4.53 -2.31 -7.65
C ILE A 46 -3.72 -1.02 -7.48
N ARG A 47 -2.99 -0.55 -8.51
CA ARG A 47 -2.12 0.64 -8.42
C ARG A 47 -2.84 1.89 -7.90
N ARG A 48 -4.04 2.19 -8.43
CA ARG A 48 -4.82 3.38 -8.01
C ARG A 48 -5.25 3.26 -6.55
N HIS A 49 -5.64 2.06 -6.15
CA HIS A 49 -6.07 1.73 -4.81
C HIS A 49 -4.93 1.85 -3.79
N VAL A 50 -3.75 1.33 -4.14
CA VAL A 50 -2.51 1.48 -3.35
C VAL A 50 -2.15 2.95 -3.19
N GLN A 51 -2.10 3.73 -4.27
CA GLN A 51 -1.78 5.17 -4.19
C GLN A 51 -2.72 5.93 -3.25
N LEU A 52 -4.02 5.63 -3.28
CA LEU A 52 -5.01 6.28 -2.42
C LEU A 52 -4.81 5.87 -0.95
N ALA A 53 -4.61 4.59 -0.67
CA ALA A 53 -4.35 4.09 0.68
C ALA A 53 -3.06 4.70 1.26
N LEU A 54 -2.00 4.81 0.45
CA LEU A 54 -0.74 5.44 0.84
C LEU A 54 -0.91 6.93 1.14
N LYS A 55 -1.67 7.66 0.31
CA LYS A 55 -1.99 9.07 0.56
C LYS A 55 -2.77 9.24 1.87
N ARG A 56 -3.74 8.36 2.14
CA ARG A 56 -4.53 8.36 3.38
C ARG A 56 -3.66 8.04 4.59
N GLY A 57 -2.82 7.00 4.50
CA GLY A 57 -1.89 6.64 5.57
C GLY A 57 -0.92 7.76 5.93
N LEU A 58 -0.44 8.54 4.93
CA LEU A 58 0.36 9.75 5.17
C LEU A 58 -0.42 10.85 5.89
N VAL A 59 -1.66 11.14 5.45
CA VAL A 59 -2.53 12.16 6.06
C VAL A 59 -2.92 11.79 7.49
N TYR A 60 -3.15 10.50 7.75
CA TYR A 60 -3.50 9.99 9.07
C TYR A 60 -2.29 9.81 10.00
N GLY A 61 -1.07 10.08 9.53
CA GLY A 61 0.16 9.92 10.32
C GLY A 61 0.57 8.46 10.58
N ILE A 62 -0.06 7.50 9.90
CA ILE A 62 0.24 6.05 9.99
C ILE A 62 1.47 5.72 9.14
N LEU A 63 1.68 6.48 8.06
CA LEU A 63 2.83 6.37 7.18
C LEU A 63 3.58 7.69 7.17
N GLN A 64 4.88 7.62 6.93
CA GLN A 64 5.81 8.73 6.78
C GLN A 64 6.53 8.56 5.45
N ARG A 65 6.67 9.65 4.68
CA ARG A 65 7.42 9.63 3.42
C ARG A 65 8.88 9.94 3.73
N LEU A 66 9.79 9.01 3.49
CA LEU A 66 11.22 9.28 3.43
C LEU A 66 11.58 9.85 2.05
N LYS A 67 12.47 10.85 2.02
CA LYS A 67 12.87 11.52 0.77
C LYS A 67 13.51 10.50 -0.18
N GLY A 68 12.99 10.42 -1.39
CA GLY A 68 13.58 9.68 -2.52
C GLY A 68 13.08 8.25 -2.70
N GLN A 69 12.95 7.49 -1.63
CA GLN A 69 12.42 6.12 -1.63
C GLN A 69 11.83 5.93 -0.24
N VAL A 70 10.74 5.16 -0.12
CA VAL A 70 10.26 4.55 1.14
C VAL A 70 9.16 5.31 1.91
N LEU A 71 8.05 4.59 2.12
CA LEU A 71 7.08 4.85 3.19
C LEU A 71 7.49 4.07 4.46
N LYS A 72 7.67 4.76 5.58
CA LYS A 72 7.89 4.18 6.93
C LYS A 72 6.62 4.28 7.77
N ASN A 73 6.32 3.24 8.54
CA ASN A 73 5.39 3.26 9.66
C ASN A 73 6.21 3.59 10.91
#